data_AF-A0A2E0T8W7-F1
#
_entry.id   AF-A0A2E0T8W7-F1
#
_cell.length_a   1.000
_cell.length_b   1.000
_cell.length_c   1.000
_cell.angle_alpha   90.00
_cell.angle_beta   90.00
_cell.angle_gamma   90.00
#
_symmetry.space_group_name_H-M   'P 1'
#
loop_
_entity.id
_entity.type
_entity.pdbx_description
1 polymer ?
#
loop_
_entity_poly.entity_id
_entity_poly.type
_entity_poly.pdbx_seq_one_letter_code
_entity_poly.pdbx_strand_id
1 'polypeptide(L)' 'MKHTTEEEWRCRKCGTLLGIRRAGRVHVKHKRAQFVVRGHVMAVCPRCAELNETDSAPPPPAEQPRPAA' A
#
# COMPACT_ATOMS: atom_id res chain seq x y z
N MET A 1 -5.50 7.00 -20.96
CA MET A 1 -5.79 7.66 -19.66
C MET A 1 -5.29 6.73 -18.56
N LYS A 2 -4.32 7.16 -17.73
CA LYS A 2 -3.75 6.29 -16.71
C LYS A 2 -4.76 6.17 -15.56
N HIS A 3 -5.49 5.06 -15.50
CA HIS A 3 -6.25 4.71 -14.31
C HIS A 3 -5.25 4.54 -13.17
N THR A 4 -5.03 5.60 -12.38
CA THR A 4 -4.39 5.44 -11.08
C THR A 4 -5.39 4.71 -10.22
N THR A 5 -5.35 3.39 -10.24
CA THR A 5 -6.10 2.54 -9.32
C THR A 5 -5.61 2.88 -7.93
N GLU A 6 -6.48 3.51 -7.15
CA GLU A 6 -6.26 3.73 -5.72
C GLU A 6 -6.57 2.41 -5.03
N GLU A 7 -5.60 1.86 -4.30
CA GLU A 7 -5.77 0.62 -3.54
C GLU A 7 -5.70 0.95 -2.04
N GLU A 8 -6.71 0.52 -1.29
CA GLU A 8 -6.73 0.70 0.16
C GLU A 8 -5.72 -0.22 0.84
N TRP A 9 -4.80 0.37 1.60
CA TRP A 9 -3.96 -0.40 2.51
C TRP A 9 -4.66 -0.50 3.86
N ARG A 10 -5.15 -1.70 4.17
CA ARG A 10 -5.89 -2.02 5.39
C ARG A 10 -5.08 -2.91 6.31
N CYS A 11 -5.35 -2.80 7.61
CA CYS A 11 -4.79 -3.68 8.61
C CYS A 11 -5.18 -5.14 8.31
N ARG A 12 -4.19 -6.03 8.23
CA ARG A 12 -4.37 -7.47 7.95
C ARG A 12 -5.22 -8.21 8.99
N LYS A 13 -5.33 -7.66 10.20
CA LYS A 13 -6.04 -8.29 11.33
C LYS A 13 -7.47 -7.78 11.50
N CYS A 14 -7.68 -6.47 11.46
CA CYS A 14 -8.99 -5.86 11.78
C CYS A 14 -9.61 -5.04 10.64
N GLY A 15 -8.96 -4.96 9.48
CA GLY A 15 -9.48 -4.25 8.31
C GLY A 15 -9.49 -2.72 8.41
N THR A 16 -8.98 -2.14 9.51
CA THR A 16 -8.85 -0.69 9.68
C THR A 16 -8.00 -0.08 8.56
N LEU A 17 -8.47 1.00 7.93
CA LEU A 17 -7.73 1.69 6.89
C LEU A 17 -6.47 2.35 7.48
N LEU A 18 -5.30 2.01 6.93
CA LEU A 18 -4.00 2.55 7.32
C LEU A 18 -3.49 3.59 6.33
N GLY A 19 -3.82 3.43 5.04
CA GLY A 19 -3.47 4.39 4.00
C GLY A 19 -4.05 4.03 2.64
N ILE A 20 -3.70 4.81 1.62
CA ILE A 20 -4.09 4.55 0.22
C ILE A 20 -2.82 4.47 -0.63
N ARG A 21 -2.68 3.39 -1.39
CA ARG A 21 -1.64 3.21 -2.40
C ARG A 21 -2.12 3.84 -3.70
N ARG A 22 -1.36 4.80 -4.21
CA ARG A 22 -1.65 5.48 -5.48
C ARG A 22 -0.36 5.92 -6.15
N ALA A 23 -0.26 5.65 -7.46
CA ALA A 23 0.84 6.16 -8.30
C ALA A 23 2.25 5.83 -7.75
N GLY A 24 2.44 4.62 -7.20
CA GLY A 24 3.74 4.21 -6.65
C GLY A 24 4.06 4.82 -5.28
N ARG A 25 3.07 5.40 -4.58
CA ARG A 25 3.19 6.07 -3.28
C ARG A 25 2.13 5.57 -2.31
N VAL A 26 2.40 5.64 -1.01
CA VAL A 26 1.42 5.36 0.05
C VAL A 26 1.08 6.66 0.77
N HIS A 27 -0.20 7.02 0.77
CA HIS A 27 -0.73 8.18 1.45
C HIS A 27 -1.26 7.72 2.81
N VAL A 28 -0.62 8.16 3.89
CA VAL A 28 -1.00 7.83 5.26
C VAL A 28 -1.54 9.09 5.94
N LYS A 29 -2.75 9.00 6.47
CA LYS A 29 -3.35 10.07 7.26
C LYS A 29 -3.62 9.55 8.66
N HIS A 30 -2.97 10.15 9.65
CA HIS A 30 -3.18 9.78 11.05
C HIS A 30 -3.30 11.03 11.91
N LYS A 31 -4.47 11.20 12.54
CA LYS A 31 -4.84 12.40 13.29
C LYS A 31 -4.63 13.67 12.44
N ARG A 32 -3.73 14.57 12.87
CA ARG A 32 -3.39 15.82 12.18
C ARG A 32 -2.21 15.67 11.21
N ALA A 33 -1.53 14.52 11.21
CA ALA A 33 -0.37 14.28 10.37
C ALA A 33 -0.79 13.62 9.05
N GLN A 34 -0.15 14.05 7.96
CA GLN A 34 -0.31 13.48 6.62
C GLN A 34 1.08 13.21 6.05
N PHE A 35 1.29 11.98 5.57
CA PHE A 35 2.55 11.54 5.01
C PHE A 35 2.31 10.93 3.63
N VAL A 36 3.28 11.14 2.74
CA VAL A 36 3.34 10.49 1.44
C VAL A 36 4.68 9.76 1.37
N VAL A 37 4.64 8.44 1.30
CA VAL A 37 5.83 7.59 1.33
C VAL A 37 6.06 6.96 -0.04
N ARG A 38 7.31 6.96 -0.51
CA ARG A 38 7.76 6.18 -1.67
C ARG A 38 8.81 5.18 -1.18
N GLY A 39 8.55 3.89 -1.36
CA GLY A 39 9.33 2.78 -0.84
C GLY A 39 8.51 1.89 0.09
N HIS A 40 9.20 1.25 1.02
CA HIS A 40 8.61 0.39 2.04
C HIS A 40 8.05 1.22 3.19
N VAL A 41 6.85 0.87 3.69
CA VAL A 41 6.23 1.54 4.84
C VAL A 41 5.73 0.51 5.85
N MET A 42 6.01 0.79 7.12
CA MET A 42 5.48 0.04 8.26
C MET A 42 4.57 0.93 9.10
N ALA A 43 3.46 0.39 9.56
CA ALA A 43 2.55 1.09 10.47
C ALA A 43 1.95 0.14 11.50
N VAL A 44 1.90 0.61 12.75
CA VAL A 44 1.14 -0.06 13.81
C VAL A 44 -0.32 0.34 13.68
N CYS A 45 -1.21 -0.65 13.67
CA CYS A 45 -2.64 -0.40 13.57
C CYS A 45 -3.13 0.35 14.81
N PRO A 46 -3.75 1.53 14.65
CA PRO A 46 -4.22 2.33 15.79
C PRO A 46 -5.40 1.67 16.52
N ARG A 47 -6.03 0.63 15.95
CA ARG A 47 -7.19 -0.06 16.53
C ARG A 47 -6.83 -1.33 17.28
N CYS A 48 -5.95 -2.17 16.73
CA CYS A 48 -5.66 -3.50 17.30
C CYS A 48 -4.17 -3.76 17.58
N ALA A 49 -3.32 -2.73 17.45
CA ALA A 49 -1.87 -2.79 17.66
C ALA A 49 -1.07 -3.73 16.74
N GLU A 50 -1.70 -4.31 15.71
CA GLU A 50 -1.02 -5.16 14.73
C GLU A 50 0.02 -4.36 13.91
N LEU A 51 1.22 -4.88 13.74
CA LEU A 51 2.21 -4.32 12.80
C LEU A 51 1.83 -4.69 11.36
N ASN A 52 1.81 -3.71 10.47
CA ASN A 52 1.48 -3.88 9.06
C ASN A 52 2.56 -3.26 8.20
N GLU A 53 2.81 -3.88 7.06
CA GLU A 53 3.86 -3.47 6.13
C GLU A 53 3.28 -3.44 4.71
N THR A 54 3.75 -2.53 3.86
CA THR A 54 3.44 -2.52 2.44
C THR A 54 4.51 -1.80 1.63
N ASP A 55 4.61 -2.14 0.35
CA ASP A 55 5.44 -1.43 -0.60
C ASP A 55 4.60 -0.46 -1.43
N SER A 56 5.15 0.74 -1.62
CA SER A 56 4.51 1.75 -2.44
C SER A 56 4.55 1.41 -3.93
N ALA A 57 5.53 0.62 -4.37
CA ALA A 57 5.58 0.12 -5.72
C ALA A 57 4.48 -0.94 -5.93
N PRO A 58 3.75 -0.92 -7.05
CA PRO A 58 2.99 -2.09 -7.45
C PRO A 58 3.96 -3.28 -7.54
N PRO A 59 3.52 -4.51 -7.21
CA PRO A 59 4.34 -5.69 -7.46
C PRO A 59 4.83 -5.64 -8.91
N PRO A 60 6.09 -6.03 -9.20
CA PRO A 60 6.54 -6.11 -10.57
C PRO A 60 5.52 -6.92 -11.37
N PRO A 61 5.21 -6.53 -12.62
CA PRO A 61 4.31 -7.32 -13.44
C PRO A 61 4.78 -8.76 -13.38
N ALA A 62 3.92 -9.67 -12.93
CA ALA A 62 4.25 -11.08 -12.87
C ALA A 62 4.87 -11.45 -14.22
N GLU A 63 6.12 -11.90 -14.20
CA GLU A 63 6.88 -12.23 -15.39
C GLU A 63 6.07 -13.30 -16.13
N GLN A 64 5.37 -12.90 -17.18
CA GLN A 64 4.55 -13.82 -17.95
C GLN A 64 5.53 -14.85 -18.55
N PRO A 65 5.25 -16.17 -18.42
CA PRO A 65 6.11 -17.18 -19.00
C PRO A 65 6.28 -16.86 -20.49
N ARG A 66 7.52 -16.65 -20.92
CA ARG A 66 7.83 -16.42 -22.34
C ARG A 66 7.27 -17.62 -23.11
N PRO A 67 6.43 -17.43 -24.15
CA PRO A 67 5.98 -18.56 -24.95
C PRO A 67 7.21 -19.25 -25.54
N ALA A 68 7.29 -20.57 -25.35
CA ALA A 68 8.30 -21.39 -26.02
C ALA A 68 8.07 -21.28 -27.54
N ALA A 69 9.15 -20.99 -28.26
CA ALA A 69 9.17 -20.90 -29.72
C ALA A 69 8.96 -22.26 -30.39
#